data_AF-A0AAU4TRR7-F1
#
_entry.id   AF-A0AAU4TRR7-F1
#
_cell.length_a   1.000
_cell.length_b   1.000
_cell.length_c   1.000
_cell.angle_alpha   90.00
_cell.angle_beta   90.00
_cell.angle_gamma   90.00
#
_symmetry.space_group_name_H-M   'P 1'
#
loop_
_entity.id
_entity.type
_entity.pdbx_description
1 polymer ?
#
loop_
_entity_poly.entity_id
_entity_poly.type
_entity_poly.pdbx_seq_one_letter_code
_entity_poly.pdbx_strand_id
1 'polypeptide(L)'
;MNGRSPIPRLRWLARTLRTPRRPQSLTVLVLLAACAGLLLWFASRMDNYGENLTLNLGTDIVGVVITVFVIGPLISRAQEGRVREHTRLDYEWFSAQVYGATSNVKVLDTFSNLFGPQFSERLFRGIKAATAHGARVQILLLDPDSLAVMLRGRELGEHSADIRRDILRNLRTLHGFARRLDDTSRQLLEVRLCSASPGVTLYRWDERCLVSFLTVGRLSGEGVQLEVAVRSPLGTFVEQRFDELWQQSRPMERFTHLPVTLVDSAAARRRFTCRFVSLDDCLYVSGPDLVTYLARHRLDELTAYSESLTITEAHQVFVVDDESELHTRLIQHFAEKYDASATAFVELRPPVLITE
;
A
#
# COMPACT_ATOMS: atom_id res chain seq x y z
N MET A 1 -41.58 19.74 -28.28
CA MET A 1 -40.53 20.78 -28.26
C MET A 1 -39.24 20.15 -27.77
N ASN A 2 -38.15 20.47 -28.46
CA ASN A 2 -36.86 19.77 -28.50
C ASN A 2 -35.99 19.99 -27.27
N GLY A 3 -35.07 19.05 -27.02
CA GLY A 3 -33.95 19.25 -26.08
C GLY A 3 -33.07 18.03 -25.86
N ARG A 4 -32.68 17.30 -26.91
CA ARG A 4 -31.64 16.26 -26.81
C ARG A 4 -30.26 16.92 -26.77
N SER A 5 -29.54 16.77 -25.67
CA SER A 5 -28.12 17.13 -25.52
C SER A 5 -27.21 15.95 -25.95
N PRO A 6 -26.08 16.20 -26.64
CA PRO A 6 -25.21 15.13 -27.14
C PRO A 6 -24.02 14.81 -26.20
N ILE A 7 -23.81 13.51 -25.99
CA ILE A 7 -22.54 12.74 -25.98
C ILE A 7 -21.40 13.16 -24.99
N PRO A 8 -21.13 12.38 -23.92
CA PRO A 8 -19.95 12.51 -23.06
C PRO A 8 -18.70 11.74 -23.55
N ARG A 9 -18.76 11.03 -24.69
CA ARG A 9 -17.68 10.12 -25.14
C ARG A 9 -16.48 10.78 -25.82
N LEU A 10 -16.56 12.07 -26.20
CA LEU A 10 -15.46 12.75 -26.90
C LEU A 10 -14.31 13.23 -25.99
N ARG A 11 -14.57 13.43 -24.69
CA ARG A 11 -13.57 13.99 -23.75
C ARG A 11 -12.49 12.99 -23.31
N TRP A 12 -12.73 11.68 -23.48
CA TRP A 12 -11.76 10.65 -23.12
C TRP A 12 -10.65 10.48 -24.18
N LEU A 13 -10.99 10.60 -25.47
CA LEU A 13 -10.01 10.58 -26.58
C LEU A 13 -9.07 11.79 -26.57
N ALA A 14 -9.51 12.94 -26.06
CA ALA A 14 -8.67 14.13 -25.95
C ALA A 14 -7.66 14.05 -24.77
N ARG A 15 -7.86 13.15 -23.80
CA ARG A 15 -6.95 12.99 -22.65
C ARG A 15 -5.81 12.02 -22.92
N THR A 16 -6.00 11.02 -23.76
CA THR A 16 -4.90 10.13 -24.21
C THR A 16 -3.88 10.85 -25.10
N LEU A 17 -4.24 11.99 -25.68
CA LEU A 17 -3.35 12.87 -26.46
C LEU A 17 -2.60 13.92 -25.62
N ARG A 18 -2.85 14.00 -24.30
CA ARG A 18 -2.19 14.97 -23.39
C ARG A 18 -1.24 14.29 -22.40
N THR A 19 -0.43 13.36 -22.88
CA THR A 19 0.81 12.99 -22.18
C THR A 19 1.94 13.85 -22.75
N PRO A 20 2.86 14.39 -21.92
CA PRO A 20 3.95 15.22 -22.40
C PRO A 20 5.00 14.32 -23.06
N ARG A 21 4.72 13.85 -24.27
CA ARG A 21 5.73 13.20 -25.10
C ARG A 21 6.57 14.27 -25.79
N ARG A 22 7.87 14.08 -25.67
CA ARG A 22 9.01 14.90 -26.13
C ARG A 22 8.70 15.80 -27.33
N PRO A 23 9.28 17.04 -27.37
CA PRO A 23 9.11 17.99 -28.48
C PRO A 23 9.48 17.42 -29.86
N GLN A 24 10.30 16.36 -29.90
CA GLN A 24 10.66 15.60 -31.10
C GLN A 24 9.44 14.96 -31.81
N SER A 25 8.41 14.55 -31.07
CA SER A 25 7.22 13.91 -31.66
C SER A 25 6.32 14.92 -32.37
N LEU A 26 6.26 16.16 -31.87
CA LEU A 26 5.52 17.27 -32.49
C LEU A 26 6.21 17.75 -33.76
N THR A 27 7.55 17.89 -33.76
CA THR A 27 8.29 18.27 -34.98
C THR A 27 8.16 17.22 -36.07
N VAL A 28 8.25 15.92 -35.75
CA VAL A 28 8.04 14.84 -36.73
C VAL A 28 6.62 14.89 -37.29
N LEU A 29 5.61 15.14 -36.46
CA LEU A 29 4.21 15.22 -36.91
C LEU A 29 3.97 16.42 -37.84
N VAL A 30 4.51 17.59 -37.50
CA VAL A 30 4.43 18.80 -38.35
C VAL A 30 5.15 18.58 -39.67
N LEU A 31 6.32 17.94 -39.65
CA LEU A 31 7.11 17.69 -40.85
C LEU A 31 6.42 16.68 -41.78
N LEU A 32 5.82 15.62 -41.21
CA LEU A 32 4.97 14.68 -41.96
C LEU A 32 3.71 15.35 -42.53
N ALA A 33 3.05 16.21 -41.76
CA ALA A 33 1.87 16.95 -42.22
C ALA A 33 2.21 17.93 -43.35
N ALA A 34 3.34 18.63 -43.25
CA ALA A 34 3.83 19.51 -44.30
C ALA A 34 4.19 18.72 -45.57
N CYS A 35 4.86 17.57 -45.43
CA CYS A 35 5.19 16.69 -46.55
C CYS A 35 3.93 16.15 -47.24
N ALA A 36 2.95 15.69 -46.46
CA ALA A 36 1.66 15.22 -46.97
C ALA A 36 0.89 16.33 -47.68
N GLY A 37 0.84 17.55 -47.12
CA GLY A 37 0.21 18.70 -47.77
C GLY A 37 0.88 19.08 -49.08
N LEU A 38 2.21 19.01 -49.14
CA LEU A 38 2.99 19.32 -50.35
C LEU A 38 2.78 18.27 -51.45
N LEU A 39 2.72 16.99 -51.07
CA LEU A 39 2.39 15.89 -51.99
C LEU A 39 0.96 15.98 -52.51
N LEU A 40 -0.02 16.30 -51.65
CA LEU A 40 -1.42 16.53 -52.07
C LEU A 40 -1.53 17.71 -53.03
N TRP A 41 -0.80 18.80 -52.75
CA TRP A 41 -0.77 19.97 -53.62
C TRP A 41 -0.18 19.66 -55.01
N PHE A 42 0.96 18.95 -55.07
CA PHE A 42 1.55 18.52 -56.34
C PHE A 42 0.63 17.58 -57.13
N ALA A 43 0.01 16.63 -56.44
CA ALA A 43 -0.86 15.64 -57.07
C ALA A 43 -2.18 16.25 -57.58
N SER A 44 -2.68 17.34 -56.96
CA SER A 44 -3.88 18.06 -57.42
C SER A 44 -3.78 18.65 -58.83
N ARG A 45 -2.57 18.70 -59.41
CA ARG A 45 -2.33 19.16 -60.79
C ARG A 45 -2.38 18.05 -61.84
N MET A 46 -2.63 16.79 -61.45
CA MET A 46 -2.68 15.66 -62.38
C MET A 46 -4.13 15.33 -62.76
N ASP A 47 -4.35 14.95 -64.02
CA ASP A 47 -5.65 14.45 -64.48
C ASP A 47 -5.99 13.11 -63.78
N ASN A 48 -7.28 12.89 -63.48
CA ASN A 48 -7.79 11.75 -62.68
C ASN A 48 -7.35 11.70 -61.20
N TYR A 49 -6.92 12.84 -60.63
CA TYR A 49 -6.50 12.95 -59.23
C TYR A 49 -7.56 12.51 -58.23
N GLY A 50 -8.82 12.89 -58.42
CA GLY A 50 -9.89 12.58 -57.46
C GLY A 50 -10.09 11.08 -57.29
N GLU A 51 -10.12 10.34 -58.39
CA GLU A 51 -10.35 8.90 -58.41
C GLU A 51 -9.18 8.14 -57.78
N ASN A 52 -7.94 8.48 -58.18
CA ASN A 52 -6.72 7.88 -57.64
C ASN A 52 -6.46 8.24 -56.17
N LEU A 53 -6.83 9.45 -55.73
CA LEU A 53 -6.70 9.87 -54.34
C LEU A 53 -7.71 9.11 -53.47
N THR A 54 -8.97 9.00 -53.89
CA THR A 54 -9.96 8.24 -53.11
C THR A 54 -9.59 6.76 -52.98
N LEU A 55 -9.01 6.17 -54.02
CA LEU A 55 -8.59 4.76 -54.02
C LEU A 55 -7.39 4.52 -53.09
N ASN A 56 -6.35 5.35 -53.17
CA ASN A 56 -5.14 5.15 -52.37
C ASN A 56 -5.33 5.65 -50.91
N LEU A 57 -5.88 6.85 -50.73
CA LEU A 57 -6.08 7.44 -49.40
C LEU A 57 -7.15 6.68 -48.61
N GLY A 58 -8.19 6.18 -49.29
CA GLY A 58 -9.23 5.35 -48.66
C GLY A 58 -8.64 4.05 -48.11
N THR A 59 -7.77 3.41 -48.89
CA THR A 59 -7.11 2.15 -48.48
C THR A 59 -6.16 2.36 -47.30
N ASP A 60 -5.38 3.44 -47.30
CA ASP A 60 -4.46 3.76 -46.20
C ASP A 60 -5.18 4.16 -44.91
N ILE A 61 -6.24 4.97 -44.98
CA ILE A 61 -7.04 5.34 -43.81
C ILE A 61 -7.69 4.09 -43.20
N VAL A 62 -8.24 3.22 -44.04
CA VAL A 62 -8.81 1.93 -43.59
C VAL A 62 -7.72 1.07 -42.93
N GLY A 63 -6.52 1.01 -43.52
CA GLY A 63 -5.38 0.30 -42.95
C GLY A 63 -4.97 0.81 -41.56
N VAL A 64 -4.91 2.14 -41.38
CA VAL A 64 -4.61 2.77 -40.09
C VAL A 64 -5.72 2.50 -39.07
N VAL A 65 -6.99 2.63 -39.47
CA VAL A 65 -8.13 2.33 -38.59
C VAL A 65 -8.11 0.86 -38.15
N ILE A 66 -7.90 -0.08 -39.07
CA ILE A 66 -7.79 -1.51 -38.75
C ILE A 66 -6.60 -1.75 -37.82
N THR A 67 -5.45 -1.16 -38.09
CA THR A 67 -4.24 -1.33 -37.27
C THR A 67 -4.45 -0.81 -35.85
N VAL A 68 -5.02 0.38 -35.70
CA VAL A 68 -5.19 1.04 -34.40
C VAL A 68 -6.35 0.45 -33.60
N PHE A 69 -7.47 0.10 -34.25
CA PHE A 69 -8.69 -0.33 -33.55
C PHE A 69 -8.92 -1.84 -33.52
N VAL A 70 -8.26 -2.60 -34.38
CA VAL A 70 -8.41 -4.07 -34.44
C VAL A 70 -7.11 -4.76 -34.04
N ILE A 71 -6.01 -4.48 -34.75
CA ILE A 71 -4.75 -5.21 -34.55
C ILE A 71 -4.10 -4.81 -33.22
N GLY A 72 -3.99 -3.51 -32.91
CA GLY A 72 -3.40 -3.00 -31.67
C GLY A 72 -4.03 -3.61 -30.40
N PRO A 73 -5.38 -3.58 -30.26
CA PRO A 73 -6.06 -4.23 -29.15
C PRO A 73 -5.88 -5.75 -29.10
N LEU A 74 -5.83 -6.44 -30.25
CA LEU A 74 -5.57 -7.88 -30.30
C LEU A 74 -4.14 -8.22 -29.85
N ILE A 75 -3.14 -7.44 -30.27
CA ILE A 75 -1.75 -7.59 -29.80
C ILE A 75 -1.65 -7.31 -28.31
N SER A 76 -2.31 -6.26 -27.80
CA SER A 76 -2.36 -5.97 -26.36
C SER A 76 -2.94 -7.14 -25.58
N ARG A 77 -4.09 -7.67 -26.02
CA ARG A 77 -4.73 -8.86 -25.41
C ARG A 77 -3.84 -10.10 -25.48
N ALA A 78 -3.12 -10.29 -26.58
CA ALA A 78 -2.17 -11.41 -26.73
C ALA A 78 -0.95 -11.25 -25.81
N GLN A 79 -0.51 -10.02 -25.52
CA GLN A 79 0.58 -9.74 -24.59
C GLN A 79 0.11 -9.75 -23.12
N GLU A 80 -1.16 -9.43 -22.84
CA GLU A 80 -1.76 -9.49 -21.50
C GLU A 80 -1.71 -10.90 -20.89
N GLY A 81 -1.69 -11.95 -21.72
CA GLY A 81 -1.52 -13.34 -21.30
C GLY A 81 -0.07 -13.83 -21.18
N ARG A 82 0.93 -13.02 -21.58
CA ARG A 82 2.35 -13.40 -21.44
C ARG A 82 2.83 -13.11 -20.02
N VAL A 83 2.97 -14.18 -19.25
CA VAL A 83 3.68 -14.18 -17.97
C VAL A 83 5.17 -14.03 -18.26
N ARG A 84 5.81 -13.01 -17.67
CA ARG A 84 7.28 -12.96 -17.65
C ARG A 84 7.76 -13.45 -16.29
N GLU A 85 8.68 -14.38 -16.30
CA GLU A 85 9.24 -14.93 -15.08
C GLU A 85 10.53 -14.19 -14.72
N HIS A 86 10.62 -13.78 -13.46
CA HIS A 86 11.84 -13.27 -12.86
C HIS A 86 12.30 -14.29 -11.82
N THR A 87 13.59 -14.57 -11.77
CA THR A 87 14.14 -15.60 -10.85
C THR A 87 14.02 -15.22 -9.38
N ARG A 88 13.95 -13.92 -9.10
CA ARG A 88 13.80 -13.32 -7.77
C ARG A 88 13.17 -11.94 -7.90
N LEU A 89 12.77 -11.35 -6.78
CA LEU A 89 12.28 -9.98 -6.74
C LEU A 89 13.44 -8.97 -6.83
N ASP A 90 13.41 -8.13 -7.87
CA ASP A 90 14.29 -6.98 -7.98
C ASP A 90 13.63 -5.75 -7.34
N TYR A 91 14.03 -5.46 -6.10
CA TYR A 91 13.49 -4.35 -5.31
C TYR A 91 13.80 -2.97 -5.92
N GLU A 92 14.96 -2.81 -6.57
CA GLU A 92 15.36 -1.53 -7.17
C GLU A 92 14.57 -1.24 -8.43
N TRP A 93 14.38 -2.28 -9.25
CA TRP A 93 13.53 -2.22 -10.44
C TRP A 93 12.07 -1.94 -10.05
N PHE A 94 11.53 -2.66 -9.06
CA PHE A 94 10.17 -2.40 -8.58
C PHE A 94 10.03 -0.96 -8.04
N SER A 95 10.98 -0.48 -7.26
CA SER A 95 10.98 0.91 -6.77
C SER A 95 10.99 1.94 -7.91
N ALA A 96 11.66 1.64 -9.03
CA ALA A 96 11.63 2.48 -10.22
C ALA A 96 10.26 2.47 -10.91
N GLN A 97 9.56 1.33 -10.93
CA GLN A 97 8.18 1.26 -11.41
C GLN A 97 7.23 2.09 -10.53
N VAL A 98 7.37 1.98 -9.21
CA VAL A 98 6.58 2.76 -8.23
C VAL A 98 6.77 4.26 -8.45
N TYR A 99 8.00 4.73 -8.72
CA TYR A 99 8.26 6.15 -8.99
C TYR A 99 7.44 6.71 -10.17
N GLY A 100 7.22 5.88 -11.20
CA GLY A 100 6.43 6.26 -12.38
C GLY A 100 4.93 6.03 -12.25
N ALA A 101 4.46 5.43 -11.15
CA ALA A 101 3.05 5.06 -10.99
C ALA A 101 2.16 6.30 -10.85
N THR A 102 0.95 6.20 -11.39
CA THR A 102 -0.02 7.32 -11.43
C THR A 102 -1.38 6.98 -10.85
N SER A 103 -1.66 5.70 -10.59
CA SER A 103 -2.99 5.26 -10.18
C SER A 103 -2.97 4.42 -8.90
N ASN A 104 -2.24 3.31 -8.88
CA ASN A 104 -2.31 2.36 -7.79
C ASN A 104 -0.99 1.62 -7.60
N VAL A 105 -0.53 1.56 -6.36
CA VAL A 105 0.61 0.76 -5.91
C VAL A 105 0.12 -0.09 -4.76
N LYS A 106 0.21 -1.42 -4.90
CA LYS A 106 -0.14 -2.36 -3.83
C LYS A 106 1.07 -3.22 -3.49
N VAL A 107 1.29 -3.45 -2.20
CA VAL A 107 2.26 -4.42 -1.70
C VAL A 107 1.54 -5.35 -0.73
N LEU A 108 1.57 -6.65 -0.98
CA LEU A 108 1.18 -7.70 -0.02
C LEU A 108 2.36 -8.64 0.17
N ASP A 109 2.81 -8.76 1.42
CA ASP A 109 3.89 -9.67 1.79
C ASP A 109 3.78 -10.07 3.27
N THR A 110 4.52 -11.09 3.69
CA THR A 110 4.70 -11.40 5.12
C THR A 110 5.52 -10.31 5.79
N PHE A 111 6.68 -10.05 5.21
CA PHE A 111 7.62 -8.96 5.49
C PHE A 111 8.46 -8.78 4.23
N SER A 112 9.11 -7.64 4.05
CA SER A 112 9.88 -7.37 2.84
C SER A 112 11.18 -6.65 3.11
N ASN A 113 12.25 -7.14 2.47
CA ASN A 113 13.53 -6.43 2.42
C ASN A 113 13.41 -5.10 1.68
N LEU A 114 12.34 -4.88 0.91
CA LEU A 114 12.02 -3.61 0.28
C LEU A 114 11.99 -2.44 1.29
N PHE A 115 11.59 -2.71 2.53
CA PHE A 115 11.59 -1.71 3.62
C PHE A 115 12.84 -1.74 4.49
N GLY A 116 13.84 -2.54 4.10
CA GLY A 116 15.15 -2.59 4.75
C GLY A 116 16.02 -1.38 4.40
N PRO A 117 17.13 -1.16 5.13
CA PRO A 117 18.00 0.01 4.94
C PRO A 117 18.60 0.10 3.53
N GLN A 118 18.78 -1.04 2.85
CA GLN A 118 19.35 -1.08 1.49
C GLN A 118 18.41 -0.51 0.42
N PHE A 119 17.09 -0.74 0.54
CA PHE A 119 16.13 -0.44 -0.55
C PHE A 119 15.10 0.65 -0.18
N SER A 120 14.86 0.85 1.12
CA SER A 120 13.79 1.74 1.63
C SER A 120 13.89 3.17 1.11
N GLU A 121 15.07 3.76 1.01
CA GLU A 121 15.23 5.13 0.51
C GLU A 121 14.73 5.30 -0.93
N ARG A 122 15.03 4.35 -1.81
CA ARG A 122 14.63 4.41 -3.22
C ARG A 122 13.13 4.19 -3.33
N LEU A 123 12.59 3.22 -2.59
CA LEU A 123 11.15 3.00 -2.50
C LEU A 123 10.43 4.25 -2.01
N PHE A 124 10.89 4.86 -0.91
CA PHE A 124 10.23 6.02 -0.29
C PHE A 124 10.24 7.24 -1.19
N ARG A 125 11.32 7.44 -1.97
CA ARG A 125 11.31 8.41 -3.08
C ARG A 125 10.26 8.07 -4.13
N GLY A 126 10.14 6.80 -4.49
CA GLY A 126 9.10 6.30 -5.39
C GLY A 126 7.69 6.56 -4.88
N ILE A 127 7.39 6.19 -3.64
CA ILE A 127 6.07 6.40 -3.00
C ILE A 127 5.72 7.89 -2.95
N LYS A 128 6.69 8.75 -2.58
CA LYS A 128 6.48 10.20 -2.58
C LYS A 128 6.15 10.73 -3.97
N ALA A 129 6.83 10.26 -5.01
CA ALA A 129 6.53 10.65 -6.39
C ALA A 129 5.16 10.13 -6.85
N ALA A 130 4.84 8.86 -6.58
CA ALA A 130 3.56 8.24 -6.93
C ALA A 130 2.39 8.98 -6.29
N THR A 131 2.47 9.24 -4.98
CA THR A 131 1.43 9.98 -4.25
C THR A 131 1.30 11.42 -4.74
N ALA A 132 2.40 12.09 -5.12
CA ALA A 132 2.36 13.41 -5.75
C ALA A 132 1.67 13.39 -7.14
N HIS A 133 1.70 12.26 -7.86
CA HIS A 133 0.91 12.06 -9.09
C HIS A 133 -0.55 11.68 -8.82
N GLY A 134 -0.95 11.52 -7.55
CA GLY A 134 -2.30 11.11 -7.14
C GLY A 134 -2.49 9.58 -7.06
N ALA A 135 -1.43 8.79 -7.16
CA ALA A 135 -1.52 7.34 -6.98
C ALA A 135 -1.83 6.99 -5.53
N ARG A 136 -2.70 5.99 -5.33
CA ARG A 136 -2.93 5.38 -4.01
C ARG A 136 -1.90 4.30 -3.75
N VAL A 137 -1.33 4.29 -2.55
CA VAL A 137 -0.31 3.34 -2.12
C VAL A 137 -0.85 2.55 -0.93
N GLN A 138 -1.02 1.25 -1.12
CA GLN A 138 -1.59 0.34 -0.13
C GLN A 138 -0.55 -0.74 0.20
N ILE A 139 -0.15 -0.83 1.46
CA ILE A 139 0.83 -1.81 1.92
C ILE A 139 0.17 -2.70 2.96
N LEU A 140 0.16 -3.99 2.71
CA LEU A 140 -0.43 -5.01 3.55
C LEU A 140 0.66 -5.98 4.00
N LEU A 141 0.93 -6.02 5.30
CA LEU A 141 1.93 -6.90 5.90
C LEU A 141 1.26 -7.88 6.86
N LEU A 142 1.96 -8.96 7.21
CA LEU A 142 1.49 -9.85 8.27
C LEU A 142 1.48 -9.10 9.60
N ASP A 143 0.48 -9.39 10.41
CA ASP A 143 0.40 -8.91 11.78
C ASP A 143 1.43 -9.67 12.65
N PRO A 144 2.42 -8.98 13.26
CA PRO A 144 3.53 -9.61 13.99
C PRO A 144 3.09 -10.49 15.16
N ASP A 145 1.91 -10.24 15.73
CA ASP A 145 1.39 -10.98 16.88
C ASP A 145 0.33 -12.03 16.48
N SER A 146 0.17 -12.31 15.18
CA SER A 146 -0.79 -13.30 14.68
C SER A 146 -0.24 -14.73 14.58
N LEU A 147 -1.14 -15.72 14.67
CA LEU A 147 -0.83 -17.14 14.45
C LEU A 147 -0.18 -17.39 13.08
N ALA A 148 -0.54 -16.59 12.06
CA ALA A 148 0.05 -16.70 10.72
C ALA A 148 1.57 -16.47 10.73
N VAL A 149 2.10 -15.61 11.62
CA VAL A 149 3.56 -15.38 11.74
C VAL A 149 4.23 -16.64 12.27
N MET A 150 3.65 -17.26 13.29
CA MET A 150 4.20 -18.48 13.89
C MET A 150 4.23 -19.62 12.87
N LEU A 151 3.15 -19.80 12.09
CA LEU A 151 3.11 -20.80 11.02
C LEU A 151 4.15 -20.50 9.94
N ARG A 152 4.24 -19.24 9.49
CA ARG A 152 5.24 -18.85 8.50
C ARG A 152 6.68 -19.04 9.00
N GLY A 153 6.92 -18.79 10.28
CA GLY A 153 8.16 -19.12 11.00
C GLY A 153 8.57 -20.57 10.78
N ARG A 154 7.65 -21.49 11.07
CA ARG A 154 7.88 -22.92 10.90
C ARG A 154 8.11 -23.30 9.44
N GLU A 155 7.39 -22.69 8.51
CA GLU A 155 7.59 -22.94 7.08
C GLU A 155 8.97 -22.50 6.58
N LEU A 156 9.56 -21.43 7.14
CA LEU A 156 10.88 -20.95 6.73
C LEU A 156 12.05 -21.77 7.32
N GLY A 157 11.83 -22.52 8.40
CA GLY A 157 12.84 -23.38 9.02
C GLY A 157 14.07 -22.58 9.47
N GLU A 158 15.27 -23.00 9.08
CA GLU A 158 16.54 -22.30 9.40
C GLU A 158 16.59 -20.84 8.91
N HIS A 159 15.77 -20.47 7.93
CA HIS A 159 15.65 -19.08 7.45
C HIS A 159 14.70 -18.24 8.33
N SER A 160 14.13 -18.81 9.41
CA SER A 160 13.17 -18.15 10.29
C SER A 160 13.80 -17.17 11.30
N ALA A 161 14.94 -16.54 10.97
CA ALA A 161 15.45 -15.42 11.77
C ALA A 161 14.27 -14.51 12.10
N ASP A 162 14.09 -14.22 13.39
CA ASP A 162 12.85 -13.78 14.02
C ASP A 162 11.94 -12.94 13.10
N ILE A 163 11.00 -13.62 12.40
CA ILE A 163 10.12 -12.99 11.40
C ILE A 163 9.34 -11.86 12.04
N ARG A 164 8.93 -12.06 13.30
CA ARG A 164 8.22 -11.03 14.06
C ARG A 164 9.09 -9.78 14.18
N ARG A 165 10.37 -9.93 14.51
CA ARG A 165 11.33 -8.81 14.56
C ARG A 165 11.50 -8.11 13.20
N ASP A 166 11.55 -8.87 12.10
CA ASP A 166 11.66 -8.30 10.75
C ASP A 166 10.39 -7.53 10.33
N ILE A 167 9.20 -8.05 10.66
CA ILE A 167 7.93 -7.34 10.49
C ILE A 167 7.97 -6.04 11.31
N LEU A 168 8.31 -6.11 12.60
CA LEU A 168 8.38 -4.93 13.47
C LEU A 168 9.36 -3.88 12.93
N ARG A 169 10.51 -4.30 12.39
CA ARG A 169 11.46 -3.40 11.70
C ARG A 169 10.83 -2.72 10.48
N ASN A 170 10.13 -3.47 9.63
CA ASN A 170 9.41 -2.89 8.49
C ASN A 170 8.37 -1.86 8.95
N LEU A 171 7.58 -2.18 9.99
CA LEU A 171 6.56 -1.27 10.53
C LEU A 171 7.16 0.00 11.11
N ARG A 172 8.27 -0.08 11.84
CA ARG A 172 8.98 1.12 12.32
C ARG A 172 9.46 2.00 11.17
N THR A 173 10.03 1.38 10.14
CA THR A 173 10.53 2.10 8.96
C THR A 173 9.39 2.79 8.20
N LEU A 174 8.27 2.09 8.00
CA LEU A 174 7.07 2.63 7.37
C LEU A 174 6.41 3.74 8.20
N HIS A 175 6.30 3.56 9.51
CA HIS A 175 5.76 4.56 10.42
C HIS A 175 6.62 5.84 10.41
N GLY A 176 7.94 5.70 10.47
CA GLY A 176 8.88 6.83 10.36
C GLY A 176 8.81 7.55 9.01
N PHE A 177 8.53 6.82 7.93
CA PHE A 177 8.30 7.41 6.61
C PHE A 177 6.96 8.16 6.53
N ALA A 178 5.85 7.55 6.96
CA ALA A 178 4.52 8.15 6.90
C ALA A 178 4.43 9.49 7.66
N ARG A 179 5.17 9.64 8.77
CA ARG A 179 5.28 10.89 9.53
C ARG A 179 6.00 12.02 8.79
N ARG A 180 6.84 11.70 7.79
CA ARG A 180 7.60 12.68 6.99
C ARG A 180 6.87 13.11 5.72
N LEU A 181 5.76 12.47 5.37
CA LEU A 181 4.90 12.88 4.26
C LEU A 181 4.08 14.12 4.63
N ASP A 182 3.77 14.95 3.63
CA ASP A 182 2.75 15.99 3.75
C ASP A 182 1.35 15.37 3.87
N ASP A 183 0.37 16.15 4.30
CA ASP A 183 -0.98 15.64 4.59
C ASP A 183 -1.70 15.07 3.36
N THR A 184 -1.45 15.61 2.17
CA THR A 184 -2.07 15.10 0.93
C THR A 184 -1.50 13.74 0.56
N SER A 185 -0.17 13.62 0.55
CA SER A 185 0.51 12.35 0.27
C SER A 185 0.20 11.30 1.34
N ARG A 186 0.07 11.72 2.61
CA ARG A 186 -0.25 10.83 3.73
C ARG A 186 -1.65 10.21 3.59
N GLN A 187 -2.64 10.95 3.09
CA GLN A 187 -3.99 10.41 2.83
C GLN A 187 -4.02 9.37 1.71
N LEU A 188 -3.00 9.36 0.84
CA LEU A 188 -2.87 8.40 -0.25
C LEU A 188 -2.03 7.17 0.11
N LEU A 189 -1.35 7.18 1.27
CA LEU A 189 -0.59 6.05 1.79
C LEU A 189 -1.37 5.38 2.92
N GLU A 190 -1.68 4.09 2.78
CA GLU A 190 -2.28 3.29 3.83
C GLU A 190 -1.45 2.03 4.07
N VAL A 191 -1.12 1.76 5.34
CA VAL A 191 -0.42 0.55 5.77
C VAL A 191 -1.33 -0.22 6.72
N ARG A 192 -1.57 -1.50 6.44
CA ARG A 192 -2.44 -2.36 7.24
C ARG A 192 -1.77 -3.71 7.54
N LEU A 193 -2.29 -4.38 8.55
CA LEU A 193 -1.82 -5.66 9.07
C LEU A 193 -2.91 -6.72 8.94
N CYS A 194 -2.62 -7.82 8.25
CA CYS A 194 -3.52 -8.97 8.17
C CYS A 194 -3.07 -10.10 9.10
N SER A 195 -4.01 -10.71 9.81
CA SER A 195 -3.75 -11.83 10.72
C SER A 195 -3.88 -13.21 10.05
N ALA A 196 -4.32 -13.24 8.79
CA ALA A 196 -4.44 -14.45 7.97
C ALA A 196 -3.22 -14.63 7.06
N SER A 197 -2.87 -15.89 6.76
CA SER A 197 -1.78 -16.20 5.82
C SER A 197 -2.17 -15.80 4.40
N PRO A 198 -1.36 -15.01 3.68
CA PRO A 198 -1.73 -14.56 2.35
C PRO A 198 -1.53 -15.62 1.26
N GLY A 199 -0.68 -16.63 1.49
CA GLY A 199 -0.34 -17.69 0.51
C GLY A 199 0.40 -17.21 -0.76
N VAL A 200 0.29 -15.93 -1.09
CA VAL A 200 0.91 -15.26 -2.23
C VAL A 200 1.48 -13.91 -1.81
N THR A 201 2.39 -13.38 -2.62
CA THR A 201 2.83 -11.99 -2.56
C THR A 201 2.32 -11.22 -3.76
N LEU A 202 2.14 -9.91 -3.58
CA LEU A 202 1.74 -8.98 -4.63
C LEU A 202 2.61 -7.73 -4.57
N TYR A 203 3.22 -7.38 -5.69
CA TYR A 203 3.90 -6.11 -5.89
C TYR A 203 3.35 -5.46 -7.16
N ARG A 204 2.37 -4.59 -7.00
CA ARG A 204 1.63 -3.94 -8.10
C ARG A 204 2.11 -2.53 -8.35
N TRP A 205 2.15 -2.17 -9.63
CA TRP A 205 2.20 -0.79 -10.12
C TRP A 205 1.23 -0.65 -11.29
N ASP A 206 0.25 0.23 -11.13
CA ASP A 206 -0.80 0.52 -12.11
C ASP A 206 -1.49 -0.74 -12.66
N GLU A 207 -1.24 -1.12 -13.91
CA GLU A 207 -1.89 -2.25 -14.60
C GLU A 207 -1.04 -3.54 -14.64
N ARG A 208 0.12 -3.54 -13.97
CA ARG A 208 1.04 -4.69 -13.89
C ARG A 208 1.33 -5.05 -12.43
N CYS A 209 1.63 -6.31 -12.20
CA CYS A 209 2.09 -6.77 -10.90
C CYS A 209 3.08 -7.91 -11.02
N LEU A 210 3.94 -8.03 -10.01
CA LEU A 210 4.70 -9.23 -9.71
C LEU A 210 3.95 -10.03 -8.66
N VAL A 211 3.80 -11.32 -8.93
CA VAL A 211 3.15 -12.28 -8.05
C VAL A 211 4.12 -13.41 -7.74
N SER A 212 4.20 -13.84 -6.49
CA SER A 212 4.88 -15.08 -6.11
C SER A 212 4.02 -15.89 -5.14
N PHE A 213 4.26 -17.19 -5.09
CA PHE A 213 3.64 -18.09 -4.12
C PHE A 213 4.60 -18.28 -2.95
N LEU A 214 4.08 -18.20 -1.73
CA LEU A 214 4.89 -18.42 -0.54
C LEU A 214 5.18 -19.92 -0.40
N THR A 215 6.43 -20.31 -0.64
CA THR A 215 6.87 -21.71 -0.50
C THR A 215 7.58 -21.94 0.84
N VAL A 216 7.65 -23.21 1.24
CA VAL A 216 8.45 -23.67 2.39
C VAL A 216 9.93 -23.39 2.13
N GLY A 217 10.65 -22.93 3.16
CA GLY A 217 12.10 -22.75 3.18
C GLY A 217 12.65 -21.60 2.33
N ARG A 218 11.80 -20.69 1.82
CA ARG A 218 12.24 -19.54 1.01
C ARG A 218 11.55 -18.24 1.40
N LEU A 219 12.31 -17.15 1.42
CA LEU A 219 11.74 -15.81 1.59
C LEU A 219 10.92 -15.41 0.35
N SER A 220 9.95 -14.51 0.56
CA SER A 220 9.05 -14.02 -0.49
C SER A 220 9.78 -13.41 -1.70
N GLY A 221 10.89 -12.73 -1.45
CA GLY A 221 11.71 -12.12 -2.50
C GLY A 221 12.67 -13.08 -3.22
N GLU A 222 12.87 -14.30 -2.72
CA GLU A 222 13.79 -15.30 -3.28
C GLU A 222 13.12 -16.29 -4.23
N GLY A 223 11.78 -16.33 -4.19
CA GLY A 223 10.97 -17.14 -5.11
C GLY A 223 10.88 -16.54 -6.51
N VAL A 224 10.47 -17.37 -7.46
CA VAL A 224 10.13 -16.93 -8.81
C VAL A 224 9.00 -15.90 -8.74
N GLN A 225 9.15 -14.79 -9.46
CA GLN A 225 8.15 -13.74 -9.56
C GLN A 225 7.53 -13.76 -10.96
N LEU A 226 6.21 -13.82 -11.01
CA LEU A 226 5.42 -13.83 -12.23
C LEU A 226 4.94 -12.40 -12.49
N GLU A 227 5.49 -11.76 -13.52
CA GLU A 227 5.02 -10.46 -13.99
C GLU A 227 3.82 -10.65 -14.91
N VAL A 228 2.67 -10.19 -14.45
CA VAL A 228 1.40 -10.35 -15.16
C VAL A 228 0.65 -9.03 -15.29
N ALA A 229 -0.28 -8.97 -16.24
CA ALA A 229 -1.26 -7.91 -16.27
C ALA A 229 -2.26 -8.12 -15.13
N VAL A 230 -2.66 -7.04 -14.45
CA VAL A 230 -3.67 -7.08 -13.38
C VAL A 230 -4.99 -7.70 -13.89
N ARG A 231 -5.32 -7.46 -15.16
CA ARG A 231 -6.54 -7.98 -15.82
C ARG A 231 -6.44 -9.44 -16.26
N SER A 232 -5.26 -10.06 -16.17
CA SER A 232 -5.14 -11.49 -16.43
C SER A 232 -5.89 -12.30 -15.37
N PRO A 233 -6.25 -13.58 -15.64
CA PRO A 233 -6.90 -14.42 -14.63
C PRO A 233 -6.10 -14.53 -13.32
N LEU A 234 -4.78 -14.69 -13.40
CA LEU A 234 -3.90 -14.72 -12.22
C LEU A 234 -3.86 -13.37 -11.50
N GLY A 235 -3.68 -12.27 -12.24
CA GLY A 235 -3.71 -10.92 -11.67
C GLY A 235 -5.02 -10.62 -10.95
N THR A 236 -6.15 -11.01 -11.55
CA THR A 236 -7.50 -10.80 -10.98
C THR A 236 -7.67 -11.61 -9.70
N PHE A 237 -7.23 -12.88 -9.69
CA PHE A 237 -7.27 -13.72 -8.49
C PHE A 237 -6.47 -13.11 -7.33
N VAL A 238 -5.23 -12.67 -7.59
CA VAL A 238 -4.37 -12.09 -6.53
C VAL A 238 -4.91 -10.75 -6.04
N GLU A 239 -5.44 -9.91 -6.93
CA GLU A 239 -6.13 -8.67 -6.53
C GLU A 239 -7.34 -8.94 -5.65
N GLN A 240 -8.17 -9.93 -5.98
CA GLN A 240 -9.30 -10.32 -5.14
C GLN A 240 -8.83 -10.76 -3.75
N ARG A 241 -7.76 -11.57 -3.68
CA ARG A 241 -7.17 -11.96 -2.39
C ARG A 241 -6.61 -10.78 -1.61
N PHE A 242 -5.97 -9.83 -2.28
CA PHE A 242 -5.53 -8.59 -1.64
C PHE A 242 -6.73 -7.86 -1.04
N ASP A 243 -7.80 -7.65 -1.82
CA ASP A 243 -8.97 -6.88 -1.39
C ASP A 243 -9.71 -7.57 -0.23
N GLU A 244 -9.83 -8.89 -0.24
CA GLU A 244 -10.38 -9.69 0.87
C GLU A 244 -9.58 -9.51 2.17
N LEU A 245 -8.26 -9.68 2.10
CA LEU A 245 -7.39 -9.51 3.27
C LEU A 245 -7.36 -8.06 3.74
N TRP A 246 -7.40 -7.10 2.81
CA TRP A 246 -7.43 -5.68 3.09
C TRP A 246 -8.66 -5.29 3.92
N GLN A 247 -9.84 -5.79 3.57
CA GLN A 247 -11.08 -5.50 4.32
C GLN A 247 -11.04 -5.98 5.77
N GLN A 248 -10.37 -7.11 6.04
CA GLN A 248 -10.27 -7.71 7.37
C GLN A 248 -9.05 -7.24 8.16
N SER A 249 -8.10 -6.58 7.49
CA SER A 249 -6.86 -6.10 8.10
C SER A 249 -7.09 -4.92 9.04
N ARG A 250 -6.18 -4.70 10.00
CA ARG A 250 -6.18 -3.53 10.88
C ARG A 250 -5.19 -2.46 10.41
N PRO A 251 -5.51 -1.16 10.46
CA PRO A 251 -4.54 -0.10 10.19
C PRO A 251 -3.31 -0.18 11.10
N MET A 252 -2.12 0.11 10.55
CA MET A 252 -0.86 0.13 11.31
C MET A 252 -0.91 1.10 12.50
N GLU A 253 -1.66 2.19 12.38
CA GLU A 253 -1.86 3.16 13.46
C GLU A 253 -2.50 2.51 14.69
N ARG A 254 -3.46 1.59 14.50
CA ARG A 254 -4.11 0.86 15.60
C ARG A 254 -3.19 -0.21 16.23
N PHE A 255 -2.15 -0.63 15.52
CA PHE A 255 -1.13 -1.51 16.06
C PHE A 255 -0.06 -0.77 16.88
N THR A 256 0.26 0.45 16.43
CA THR A 256 1.33 1.26 17.02
C THR A 256 0.84 2.15 18.15
N HIS A 257 -0.43 2.58 18.12
CA HIS A 257 -1.00 3.50 19.08
C HIS A 257 -2.38 3.04 19.54
N LEU A 258 -2.67 3.31 20.81
CA LEU A 258 -3.95 3.06 21.43
C LEU A 258 -4.57 4.38 21.89
N PRO A 259 -5.75 4.76 21.39
CA PRO A 259 -6.49 5.86 21.96
C PRO A 259 -7.04 5.45 23.33
N VAL A 260 -6.70 6.21 24.37
CA VAL A 260 -7.19 6.00 25.75
C VAL A 260 -7.94 7.25 26.19
N THR A 261 -9.17 7.09 26.67
CA THR A 261 -9.93 8.17 27.29
C THR A 261 -10.06 7.90 28.77
N LEU A 262 -9.52 8.80 29.59
CA LEU A 262 -9.73 8.78 31.04
C LEU A 262 -10.98 9.57 31.40
N VAL A 263 -11.76 9.04 32.33
CA VAL A 263 -12.94 9.67 32.91
C VAL A 263 -12.78 9.70 34.42
N ASP A 264 -12.95 10.89 35.00
CA ASP A 264 -12.88 11.08 36.45
C ASP A 264 -14.26 10.95 37.15
N SER A 265 -14.27 11.05 38.48
CA SER A 265 -15.46 11.02 39.31
C SER A 265 -16.47 12.14 39.01
N ALA A 266 -16.02 13.26 38.43
CA ALA A 266 -16.86 14.37 37.98
C ALA A 266 -17.31 14.21 36.51
N ALA A 267 -17.07 13.05 35.90
CA ALA A 267 -17.33 12.73 34.50
C ALA A 267 -16.57 13.60 33.48
N ALA A 268 -15.49 14.29 33.89
CA ALA A 268 -14.62 14.98 32.97
C ALA A 268 -13.82 13.96 32.14
N ARG A 269 -13.79 14.17 30.83
CA ARG A 269 -13.18 13.23 29.87
C ARG A 269 -11.91 13.83 29.29
N ARG A 270 -10.81 13.06 29.32
CA ARG A 270 -9.55 13.44 28.70
C ARG A 270 -9.00 12.34 27.81
N ARG A 271 -8.68 12.68 26.56
CA ARG A 271 -8.20 11.74 25.55
C ARG A 271 -6.68 11.81 25.42
N PHE A 272 -6.08 10.64 25.30
CA PHE A 272 -4.66 10.40 25.08
C PHE A 272 -4.47 9.44 23.91
N THR A 273 -3.32 9.55 23.25
CA THR A 273 -2.87 8.59 22.24
C THR A 273 -1.57 7.99 22.75
N CYS A 274 -1.62 6.74 23.18
CA CYS A 274 -0.52 6.10 23.88
C CYS A 274 0.15 5.05 23.00
N ARG A 275 1.45 4.82 23.20
CA ARG A 275 2.08 3.58 22.73
C ARG A 275 1.71 2.46 23.70
N PHE A 276 1.73 1.22 23.24
CA PHE A 276 1.30 0.10 24.07
C PHE A 276 2.01 -1.20 23.72
N VAL A 277 2.10 -2.09 24.70
CA VAL A 277 2.57 -3.47 24.57
C VAL A 277 1.55 -4.41 25.21
N SER A 278 1.46 -5.62 24.67
CA SER A 278 0.65 -6.69 25.23
C SER A 278 1.59 -7.72 25.85
N LEU A 279 1.32 -8.13 27.08
CA LEU A 279 2.10 -9.15 27.78
C LEU A 279 1.16 -9.96 28.67
N ASP A 280 1.20 -11.29 28.56
CA ASP A 280 0.39 -12.21 29.36
C ASP A 280 -1.12 -11.84 29.33
N ASP A 281 -1.64 -11.59 28.12
CA ASP A 281 -3.02 -11.13 27.83
C ASP A 281 -3.44 -9.78 28.47
N CYS A 282 -2.50 -9.10 29.13
CA CYS A 282 -2.70 -7.77 29.69
C CYS A 282 -2.15 -6.69 28.77
N LEU A 283 -2.79 -5.52 28.81
CA LEU A 283 -2.43 -4.38 27.99
C LEU A 283 -1.78 -3.29 28.83
N TYR A 284 -0.59 -2.88 28.42
CA TYR A 284 0.20 -1.85 29.09
C TYR A 284 0.42 -0.69 28.14
N VAL A 285 0.05 0.51 28.59
CA VAL A 285 0.22 1.74 27.83
C VAL A 285 1.36 2.58 28.40
N SER A 286 2.05 3.29 27.52
CA SER A 286 3.06 4.28 27.89
C SER A 286 2.85 5.57 27.09
N GLY A 287 2.88 6.69 27.81
CA GLY A 287 2.70 8.02 27.25
C GLY A 287 3.07 9.09 28.29
N PRO A 288 4.02 10.00 28.01
CA PRO A 288 4.45 11.02 28.97
C PRO A 288 3.29 11.88 29.49
N ASP A 289 2.37 12.28 28.60
CA ASP A 289 1.20 13.09 28.96
C ASP A 289 0.20 12.33 29.83
N LEU A 290 0.02 11.03 29.57
CA LEU A 290 -0.84 10.16 30.37
C LEU A 290 -0.27 10.02 31.78
N VAL A 291 1.01 9.67 31.91
CA VAL A 291 1.68 9.48 33.19
C VAL A 291 1.69 10.77 34.01
N THR A 292 1.97 11.91 33.37
CA THR A 292 1.92 13.23 34.02
C THR A 292 0.51 13.58 34.50
N TYR A 293 -0.52 13.19 33.75
CA TYR A 293 -1.90 13.38 34.17
C TYR A 293 -2.25 12.50 35.36
N LEU A 294 -1.90 11.22 35.33
CA LEU A 294 -2.13 10.27 36.43
C LEU A 294 -1.43 10.70 37.72
N ALA A 295 -0.20 11.24 37.65
CA ALA A 295 0.52 11.74 38.83
C ALA A 295 -0.16 12.93 39.54
N ARG A 296 -1.10 13.62 38.88
CA ARG A 296 -1.83 14.77 39.41
C ARG A 296 -3.24 14.42 39.92
N HIS A 297 -3.69 13.20 39.71
CA HIS A 297 -5.05 12.75 40.03
C HIS A 297 -4.99 11.49 40.89
N ARG A 298 -6.06 11.21 41.62
CA ARG A 298 -6.15 9.99 42.43
C ARG A 298 -6.60 8.83 41.52
N LEU A 299 -5.82 7.76 41.46
CA LEU A 299 -6.02 6.65 40.52
C LEU A 299 -7.35 5.92 40.75
N ASP A 300 -7.79 5.84 42.00
CA ASP A 300 -9.07 5.25 42.44
C ASP A 300 -10.30 5.99 41.91
N GLU A 301 -10.14 7.23 41.45
CA GLU A 301 -11.21 8.05 40.89
C GLU A 301 -11.20 8.07 39.35
N LEU A 302 -10.29 7.32 38.71
CA LEU A 302 -10.11 7.31 37.26
C LEU A 302 -10.49 5.97 36.64
N THR A 303 -11.23 6.04 35.54
CA THR A 303 -11.53 4.90 34.68
C THR A 303 -11.05 5.15 33.26
N ALA A 304 -10.54 4.12 32.60
CA ALA A 304 -10.04 4.18 31.24
C ALA A 304 -11.00 3.51 30.26
N TYR A 305 -11.16 4.13 29.09
CA TYR A 305 -11.94 3.60 27.98
C TYR A 305 -11.13 3.61 26.70
N SER A 306 -11.27 2.57 25.90
CA SER A 306 -10.74 2.52 24.54
C SER A 306 -11.67 1.73 23.63
N GLU A 307 -12.05 2.33 22.50
CA GLU A 307 -12.80 1.65 21.43
C GLU A 307 -11.95 0.60 20.69
N SER A 308 -10.63 0.56 20.95
CA SER A 308 -9.70 -0.36 20.32
C SER A 308 -9.43 -1.62 21.15
N LEU A 309 -10.03 -1.70 22.35
CA LEU A 309 -9.96 -2.87 23.22
C LEU A 309 -11.10 -3.85 22.92
N THR A 310 -10.86 -5.13 23.15
CA THR A 310 -11.87 -6.20 22.99
C THR A 310 -13.03 -6.01 23.96
N ILE A 311 -12.73 -5.55 25.18
CA ILE A 311 -13.70 -5.15 26.19
C ILE A 311 -13.87 -3.63 26.07
N THR A 312 -15.08 -3.16 25.83
CA THR A 312 -15.38 -1.72 25.67
C THR A 312 -15.79 -1.04 26.98
N GLU A 313 -15.88 -1.80 28.06
CA GLU A 313 -16.24 -1.33 29.39
C GLU A 313 -15.12 -0.51 30.06
N ALA A 314 -15.43 0.05 31.21
CA ALA A 314 -14.50 0.84 32.01
C ALA A 314 -13.35 -0.05 32.53
N HIS A 315 -12.12 0.27 32.15
CA HIS A 315 -10.91 -0.38 32.65
C HIS A 315 -10.39 0.37 33.87
N GLN A 316 -9.91 -0.38 34.85
CA GLN A 316 -9.16 0.16 35.97
C GLN A 316 -7.73 0.47 35.52
N VAL A 317 -7.14 1.50 36.13
CA VAL A 317 -5.83 2.02 35.76
C VAL A 317 -4.86 1.73 36.89
N PHE A 318 -3.81 0.95 36.60
CA PHE A 318 -2.76 0.63 37.58
C PHE A 318 -1.40 1.09 37.06
N VAL A 319 -0.66 1.84 37.85
CA VAL A 319 0.73 2.19 37.53
C VAL A 319 1.60 0.98 37.86
N VAL A 320 2.39 0.54 36.89
CA VAL A 320 3.32 -0.57 37.09
C VAL A 320 4.53 -0.08 37.89
N ASP A 321 4.87 -0.80 38.95
CA ASP A 321 6.02 -0.56 39.81
C ASP A 321 7.34 -0.66 39.01
N ASP A 322 8.21 0.35 39.12
CA ASP A 322 9.43 0.48 38.33
C ASP A 322 10.56 -0.46 38.79
N GLU A 323 10.47 -0.98 40.01
CA GLU A 323 11.40 -1.99 40.54
C GLU A 323 10.97 -3.43 40.21
N SER A 324 9.81 -3.63 39.57
CA SER A 324 9.27 -4.97 39.31
C SER A 324 9.94 -5.68 38.12
N GLU A 325 9.99 -7.01 38.16
CA GLU A 325 10.41 -7.84 37.02
C GLU A 325 9.50 -7.60 35.80
N LEU A 326 8.21 -7.36 36.04
CA LEU A 326 7.25 -6.99 35.02
C LEU A 326 7.68 -5.74 34.25
N HIS A 327 8.10 -4.68 34.95
CA HIS A 327 8.57 -3.45 34.31
C HIS A 327 9.77 -3.70 33.40
N THR A 328 10.73 -4.53 33.84
CA THR A 328 11.88 -4.93 33.01
C THR A 328 11.44 -5.65 31.73
N ARG A 329 10.49 -6.59 31.83
CA ARG A 329 9.90 -7.27 30.65
C ARG A 329 9.20 -6.26 29.73
N LEU A 330 8.43 -5.32 30.28
CA LEU A 330 7.74 -4.31 29.49
C LEU A 330 8.70 -3.39 28.75
N ILE A 331 9.83 -2.98 29.37
CA ILE A 331 10.89 -2.23 28.69
C ILE A 331 11.40 -3.01 27.48
N GLN A 332 11.70 -4.30 27.65
CA GLN A 332 12.20 -5.13 26.55
C GLN A 332 11.19 -5.22 25.41
N HIS A 333 9.94 -5.58 25.71
CA HIS A 333 8.87 -5.67 24.70
C HIS A 333 8.61 -4.32 24.00
N PHE A 334 8.72 -3.21 24.74
CA PHE A 334 8.56 -1.87 24.20
C PHE A 334 9.72 -1.48 23.28
N ALA A 335 10.95 -1.78 23.68
CA ALA A 335 12.14 -1.59 22.85
C ALA A 335 12.09 -2.43 21.58
N GLU A 336 11.66 -3.69 21.67
CA GLU A 336 11.49 -4.55 20.50
C GLU A 336 10.45 -4.02 19.51
N LYS A 337 9.31 -3.52 20.02
CA LYS A 337 8.22 -2.99 19.18
C LYS A 337 8.56 -1.63 18.58
N TYR A 338 9.08 -0.71 19.37
CA TYR A 338 9.20 0.71 19.01
C TYR A 338 10.63 1.21 18.74
N ASP A 339 11.66 0.40 19.05
CA ASP A 339 13.07 0.84 19.03
C ASP A 339 13.28 2.11 19.86
N ALA A 340 12.63 2.13 21.03
CA ALA A 340 12.63 3.25 21.96
C ALA A 340 12.53 2.70 23.39
N SER A 341 12.95 3.50 24.37
CA SER A 341 12.74 3.19 25.78
C SER A 341 11.51 3.93 26.32
N ALA A 342 10.86 3.34 27.33
CA ALA A 342 9.79 3.94 28.11
C ALA A 342 10.13 3.81 29.59
N THR A 343 9.86 4.85 30.38
CA THR A 343 10.20 4.91 31.81
C THR A 343 9.05 4.48 32.71
N ALA A 344 7.82 4.60 32.21
CA ALA A 344 6.62 4.30 32.99
C ALA A 344 5.57 3.60 32.12
N PHE A 345 4.88 2.65 32.75
CA PHE A 345 3.83 1.85 32.16
C PHE A 345 2.59 1.88 33.04
N VAL A 346 1.44 1.81 32.38
CA VAL A 346 0.14 1.79 33.02
C VAL A 346 -0.62 0.59 32.49
N GLU A 347 -1.01 -0.31 33.36
CA GLU A 347 -1.87 -1.45 33.03
C GLU A 347 -3.31 -0.97 32.90
N LEU A 348 -3.98 -1.38 31.81
CA LEU A 348 -5.41 -1.20 31.62
C LEU A 348 -6.09 -2.54 31.93
N ARG A 349 -6.57 -2.69 33.16
CA ARG A 349 -7.18 -3.94 33.63
C ARG A 349 -8.69 -3.92 33.37
N PRO A 350 -9.27 -4.96 32.74
CA PRO A 350 -10.71 -5.04 32.58
C PRO A 350 -11.41 -5.10 33.96
N PRO A 351 -12.67 -4.67 34.05
CA PRO A 351 -13.43 -4.82 35.28
C PRO A 351 -13.56 -6.32 35.59
N VAL A 352 -13.31 -6.70 36.84
CA VAL A 352 -13.49 -8.09 37.27
C VAL A 352 -14.97 -8.40 37.16
N LEU A 353 -15.35 -9.27 36.21
CA LEU A 353 -16.67 -9.88 36.18
C LEU A 353 -16.80 -10.73 37.44
N ILE A 354 -17.53 -10.22 38.43
CA ILE A 354 -18.03 -11.04 39.53
C ILE A 354 -19.07 -11.96 38.89
N THR A 355 -18.67 -13.18 38.53
CA THR A 355 -19.63 -14.27 38.31
C THR A 355 -20.22 -14.62 39.67
N GLU A 356 -21.47 -14.21 39.90
CA GLU A 356 -22.31 -14.71 41.00
C GLU A 356 -22.59 -16.21 40.87
#